data_AF-A0AA41RKI3-F1
#
_entry.id   AF-A0AA41RKI3-F1
#
_cell.length_a   1.000
_cell.length_b   1.000
_cell.length_c   1.000
_cell.angle_alpha   90.00
_cell.angle_beta   90.00
_cell.angle_gamma   90.00
#
_symmetry.space_group_name_H-M   'P 1'
#
loop_
_entity.id
_entity.type
_entity.pdbx_description
1 polymer ?
#
loop_
_entity_poly.entity_id
_entity_poly.type
_entity_poly.pdbx_seq_one_letter_code
_entity_poly.pdbx_strand_id
1 'polypeptide(L)'
;MGGLNTQFPHPIVSMDTEFSGVIFKPTQDYNHQTQTPFQYYEVMRKNVNDLKLIQVGLTLADSQGNLPDFGNHRCIWQFNLSDFDVAKDSCAADSIQLLKKQGIDLKKTEERYGIVYNHATAIELFSQGFLYNYAANWITFYGGYDFAYLIKLLIYPNPLPTNLEDFTRLVNQFFGTKVYDIKHMMKSCEGLVGGLEKVGKLLGVKREVGNCHQAGSDSLLTMNIFVKMYAKYFRSLDIHRTYGGALMI
;
A
#
# COMPACT_ATOMS: atom_id res chain seq x y z
N MET A 1 2.74 33.26 21.93
CA MET A 1 2.18 31.91 22.08
C MET A 1 2.32 31.21 20.73
N GLY A 2 3.33 30.36 20.56
CA GLY A 2 3.48 29.58 19.32
C GLY A 2 2.46 28.45 19.34
N GLY A 3 1.51 28.46 18.41
CA GLY A 3 0.55 27.37 18.27
C GLY A 3 1.29 26.07 18.02
N LEU A 4 1.03 25.05 18.85
CA LEU A 4 1.44 23.68 18.55
C LEU A 4 0.92 23.33 17.16
N ASN A 5 1.80 23.09 16.20
CA ASN A 5 1.39 22.72 14.85
C ASN A 5 0.64 21.38 14.94
N THR A 6 -0.67 21.40 14.71
CA THR A 6 -1.59 20.30 15.02
C THR A 6 -1.75 19.32 13.86
N GLN A 7 -1.10 19.62 12.73
CA GLN A 7 -1.34 19.02 11.43
C GLN A 7 -0.12 18.21 11.00
N PHE A 8 -0.37 17.08 10.34
CA PHE A 8 0.71 16.27 9.80
C PHE A 8 1.29 16.94 8.53
N PRO A 9 2.61 16.89 8.26
CA PRO A 9 3.16 17.48 7.05
C PRO A 9 2.49 16.95 5.77
N HIS A 10 2.29 17.83 4.78
CA HIS A 10 1.69 17.50 3.48
C HIS A 10 2.74 17.58 2.36
N PRO A 11 2.54 16.91 1.20
CA PRO A 11 1.38 16.08 0.84
C PRO A 11 1.40 14.70 1.52
N ILE A 12 0.21 14.17 1.80
CA ILE A 12 0.02 12.79 2.28
C ILE A 12 -0.47 11.96 1.10
N VAL A 13 0.15 10.80 0.90
CA VAL A 13 -0.22 9.84 -0.13
C VAL A 13 -0.46 8.51 0.57
N SER A 14 -1.71 8.05 0.60
CA SER A 14 -2.01 6.69 1.06
C SER A 14 -2.19 5.76 -0.12
N MET A 15 -1.71 4.53 0.03
CA MET A 15 -1.76 3.55 -1.03
C MET A 15 -2.15 2.17 -0.50
N ASP A 16 -2.75 1.36 -1.37
CA ASP A 16 -2.99 -0.06 -1.17
C ASP A 16 -2.92 -0.79 -2.53
N THR A 17 -2.71 -2.11 -2.55
CA THR A 17 -2.76 -2.92 -3.79
C THR A 17 -3.56 -4.20 -3.65
N GLU A 18 -4.14 -4.64 -4.77
CA GLU A 18 -4.69 -5.99 -4.89
C GLU A 18 -3.88 -6.79 -5.91
N PHE A 19 -3.56 -8.05 -5.59
CA PHE A 19 -2.74 -8.93 -6.41
C PHE A 19 -3.21 -10.38 -6.32
N SER A 20 -2.69 -11.25 -7.18
CA SER A 20 -3.16 -12.64 -7.33
C SER A 20 -2.79 -13.60 -6.17
N GLY A 21 -2.51 -13.06 -4.98
CA GLY A 21 -2.29 -13.80 -3.74
C GLY A 21 -0.83 -14.17 -3.45
N VAL A 22 -0.66 -15.29 -2.75
CA VAL A 22 0.65 -15.84 -2.34
C VAL A 22 0.63 -17.36 -2.56
N ILE A 23 1.52 -17.85 -3.43
CA ILE A 23 1.66 -19.27 -3.78
C ILE A 23 2.88 -19.91 -3.12
N PHE A 24 3.96 -19.15 -2.94
CA PHE A 24 5.12 -19.61 -2.19
C PHE A 24 4.93 -19.25 -0.72
N LYS A 25 4.90 -20.27 0.13
CA LYS A 25 4.76 -20.12 1.58
C LYS A 25 6.09 -20.44 2.28
N PRO A 26 6.31 -19.91 3.50
CA PRO A 26 7.37 -20.41 4.37
C PRO A 26 7.18 -21.91 4.60
N THR A 27 8.27 -22.66 4.78
CA THR A 27 8.20 -24.09 5.14
C THR A 27 7.46 -24.29 6.48
N GLN A 28 6.82 -25.45 6.68
CA GLN A 28 5.74 -25.63 7.69
C GLN A 28 6.10 -25.43 9.17
N ASP A 29 7.39 -25.38 9.55
CA ASP A 29 7.81 -25.16 10.95
C ASP A 29 7.92 -23.68 11.35
N TYR A 30 7.44 -22.75 10.51
CA TYR A 30 7.72 -21.32 10.65
C TYR A 30 6.49 -20.52 11.08
N ASN A 31 6.55 -19.97 12.29
CA ASN A 31 5.55 -19.03 12.79
C ASN A 31 5.79 -17.65 12.14
N HIS A 32 4.75 -16.96 11.65
CA HIS A 32 4.89 -15.62 11.05
C HIS A 32 5.49 -14.58 12.02
N GLN A 33 5.43 -14.86 13.33
CA GLN A 33 6.04 -14.03 14.38
C GLN A 33 7.55 -14.26 14.57
N THR A 34 8.12 -15.31 14.00
CA THR A 34 9.52 -15.71 14.17
C THR A 34 10.36 -15.57 12.89
N GLN A 35 9.77 -15.06 11.80
CA GLN A 35 10.51 -14.82 10.57
C GLN A 35 11.45 -13.61 10.73
N THR A 36 12.68 -13.75 10.26
CA THR A 36 13.55 -12.59 10.11
C THR A 36 13.10 -11.74 8.90
N PRO A 37 13.37 -10.43 8.88
CA PRO A 37 13.05 -9.57 7.73
C PRO A 37 13.60 -10.11 6.41
N PHE A 38 14.79 -10.72 6.44
CA PHE A 38 15.41 -11.37 5.29
C PHE A 38 14.60 -12.56 4.77
N GLN A 39 14.12 -13.42 5.67
CA GLN A 39 13.31 -14.59 5.29
C GLN A 39 11.95 -14.18 4.73
N TYR A 40 11.32 -13.18 5.33
CA TYR A 40 10.08 -12.63 4.82
C TYR A 40 10.28 -12.01 3.43
N TYR A 41 11.32 -11.19 3.26
CA TYR A 41 11.67 -10.60 1.98
C TYR A 41 11.88 -11.65 0.89
N GLU A 42 12.58 -12.75 1.18
CA GLU A 42 12.78 -13.83 0.21
C GLU A 42 11.48 -14.47 -0.25
N VAL A 43 10.53 -14.71 0.65
CA VAL A 43 9.21 -15.24 0.29
C VAL A 43 8.42 -14.23 -0.52
N MET A 44 8.41 -12.96 -0.09
CA MET A 44 7.74 -11.87 -0.80
C MET A 44 8.31 -11.71 -2.21
N ARG A 45 9.63 -11.66 -2.35
CA ARG A 45 10.34 -11.52 -3.62
C ARG A 45 9.95 -12.60 -4.62
N LYS A 46 9.87 -13.86 -4.19
CA LYS A 46 9.45 -14.99 -5.04
C LYS A 46 8.03 -14.82 -5.53
N ASN A 47 7.10 -14.49 -4.63
CA ASN A 47 5.70 -14.28 -5.00
C ASN A 47 5.55 -13.09 -5.95
N VAL A 48 6.14 -11.93 -5.66
CA VAL A 48 5.98 -10.72 -6.47
C VAL A 48 6.62 -10.85 -7.85
N ASN A 49 7.68 -11.66 -8.00
CA ASN A 49 8.27 -11.92 -9.31
C ASN A 49 7.42 -12.85 -10.20
N ASP A 50 6.66 -13.78 -9.59
CA ASP A 50 5.93 -14.84 -10.31
C ASP A 50 4.41 -14.60 -10.39
N LEU A 51 3.89 -13.66 -9.61
CA LEU A 51 2.47 -13.30 -9.54
C LEU A 51 2.25 -11.89 -10.09
N LYS A 52 0.98 -11.58 -10.39
CA LYS A 52 0.61 -10.32 -11.04
C LYS A 52 -0.18 -9.42 -10.11
N LEU A 53 0.14 -8.13 -10.21
CA LEU A 53 -0.62 -7.03 -9.64
C LEU A 53 -1.92 -6.85 -10.41
N ILE A 54 -3.02 -6.57 -9.70
CA ILE A 54 -4.37 -6.45 -10.27
C ILE A 54 -4.88 -5.02 -10.12
N GLN A 55 -4.71 -4.40 -8.95
CA GLN A 55 -5.10 -3.01 -8.71
C GLN A 55 -4.05 -2.24 -7.92
N VAL A 56 -3.97 -0.93 -8.19
CA VAL A 56 -3.27 0.06 -7.37
C VAL A 56 -4.26 1.12 -6.93
N GLY A 57 -4.32 1.38 -5.64
CA GLY A 57 -5.14 2.43 -5.05
C GLY A 57 -4.28 3.57 -4.55
N LEU A 58 -4.64 4.80 -4.89
CA LEU A 58 -3.99 6.00 -4.38
C LEU A 58 -5.04 6.97 -3.84
N THR A 59 -4.81 7.43 -2.61
CA THR A 59 -5.58 8.49 -1.95
C THR A 59 -4.63 9.62 -1.59
N LEU A 60 -4.95 10.82 -2.06
CA LEU A 60 -4.18 12.03 -1.75
C LEU A 60 -4.90 12.80 -0.65
N ALA A 61 -4.14 13.44 0.24
CA ALA A 61 -4.71 14.35 1.22
C ALA A 61 -3.77 15.50 1.60
N ASP A 62 -4.39 16.58 2.06
CA ASP A 62 -3.70 17.67 2.75
C ASP A 62 -3.28 17.28 4.19
N SER A 63 -2.73 18.25 4.92
CA SER A 63 -2.25 18.08 6.29
C SER A 63 -3.33 17.73 7.33
N GLN A 64 -4.61 17.87 6.96
CA GLN A 64 -5.78 17.59 7.78
C GLN A 64 -6.50 16.30 7.35
N GLY A 65 -6.03 15.62 6.30
CA GLY A 65 -6.69 14.45 5.75
C GLY A 65 -7.81 14.79 4.76
N ASN A 66 -7.93 16.03 4.32
CA ASN A 66 -8.93 16.40 3.31
C ASN A 66 -8.47 15.92 1.94
N LEU A 67 -9.37 15.25 1.22
CA LEU A 67 -9.14 14.86 -0.18
C LEU A 67 -9.07 16.08 -1.09
N PRO A 68 -8.34 16.01 -2.23
CA PRO A 68 -8.36 17.06 -3.23
C PRO A 68 -9.79 17.43 -3.63
N ASP A 69 -10.09 18.72 -3.55
CA ASP A 69 -11.38 19.29 -3.91
C ASP A 69 -11.34 19.76 -5.37
N PHE A 70 -12.12 19.08 -6.22
CA PHE A 70 -12.35 19.48 -7.61
C PHE A 70 -13.73 20.15 -7.76
N GLY A 71 -14.06 21.04 -6.82
CA GLY A 71 -15.30 21.80 -6.75
C GLY A 71 -16.40 21.06 -5.98
N ASN A 72 -17.08 20.13 -6.65
CA ASN A 72 -18.16 19.33 -6.03
C ASN A 72 -17.80 17.84 -5.89
N HIS A 73 -16.56 17.47 -6.23
CA HIS A 73 -16.11 16.08 -6.23
C HIS A 73 -14.83 15.95 -5.42
N ARG A 74 -14.81 14.93 -4.57
CA ARG A 74 -13.60 14.44 -3.89
C ARG A 74 -13.18 13.15 -4.57
N CYS A 75 -11.90 13.04 -4.90
CA CYS A 75 -11.40 11.93 -5.72
C CYS A 75 -10.45 11.03 -4.94
N ILE A 76 -10.58 9.74 -5.21
CA ILE A 76 -9.60 8.70 -4.94
C ILE A 76 -9.33 7.99 -6.28
N TRP A 77 -8.14 7.44 -6.46
CA TRP A 77 -7.76 6.80 -7.70
C TRP A 77 -7.62 5.29 -7.50
N GLN A 78 -8.21 4.53 -8.42
CA GLN A 78 -8.05 3.08 -8.51
C GLN A 78 -7.67 2.72 -9.94
N PHE A 79 -6.45 2.23 -10.11
CA PHE A 79 -5.91 1.77 -11.37
C PHE A 79 -6.11 0.26 -11.44
N ASN A 80 -6.81 -0.21 -12.47
CA ASN A 80 -7.03 -1.64 -12.70
C ASN A 80 -6.10 -2.08 -13.85
N LEU A 81 -5.32 -3.15 -13.65
CA LEU A 81 -4.34 -3.63 -14.63
C LEU A 81 -4.92 -4.80 -15.44
N SER A 82 -4.70 -4.80 -16.76
CA SER A 82 -5.23 -5.83 -17.66
C SER A 82 -4.35 -7.07 -17.76
N ASP A 83 -3.14 -7.04 -17.21
CA ASP A 83 -2.12 -8.05 -17.48
C ASP A 83 -2.40 -9.42 -16.85
N PHE A 84 -3.35 -9.51 -15.92
CA PHE A 84 -3.70 -10.76 -15.25
C PHE A 84 -4.86 -11.49 -15.93
N ASP A 85 -4.58 -12.71 -16.39
CA ASP A 85 -5.54 -13.66 -16.95
C ASP A 85 -5.64 -14.89 -16.03
N VAL A 86 -6.82 -15.08 -15.44
CA VAL A 86 -7.13 -16.19 -14.52
C VAL A 86 -6.90 -17.57 -15.15
N ALA A 87 -7.03 -17.71 -16.47
CA ALA A 87 -6.85 -18.98 -17.17
C ALA A 87 -5.39 -19.29 -17.51
N LYS A 88 -4.52 -18.28 -17.57
CA LYS A 88 -3.10 -18.43 -17.99
C LYS A 88 -2.11 -18.24 -16.84
N ASP A 89 -2.43 -17.38 -15.88
CA ASP A 89 -1.49 -16.93 -14.88
C ASP A 89 -1.60 -17.69 -13.55
N SER A 90 -0.45 -17.85 -12.90
CA SER A 90 -0.37 -18.35 -11.53
C SER A 90 -1.11 -17.44 -10.56
N CYS A 91 -1.87 -18.05 -9.65
CA CYS A 91 -2.60 -17.34 -8.62
C CYS A 91 -2.96 -18.24 -7.43
N ALA A 92 -3.24 -17.63 -6.29
CA ALA A 92 -3.89 -18.31 -5.17
C ALA A 92 -5.42 -18.30 -5.40
N ALA A 93 -6.02 -19.49 -5.52
CA ALA A 93 -7.45 -19.63 -5.82
C ALA A 93 -8.35 -18.89 -4.82
N ASP A 94 -8.03 -18.97 -3.52
CA ASP A 94 -8.80 -18.30 -2.47
C ASP A 94 -8.75 -16.77 -2.60
N SER A 95 -7.59 -16.21 -2.96
CA SER A 95 -7.44 -14.78 -3.22
C SER A 95 -8.29 -14.35 -4.41
N ILE A 96 -8.27 -15.10 -5.51
CA ILE A 96 -9.10 -14.79 -6.69
C ILE A 96 -10.60 -14.88 -6.38
N GLN A 97 -11.03 -15.87 -5.59
CA GLN A 97 -12.42 -15.97 -5.16
C GLN A 97 -12.83 -14.79 -4.27
N LEU A 98 -11.95 -14.37 -3.36
CA LEU A 98 -12.18 -13.20 -2.51
C LEU A 98 -12.34 -11.93 -3.35
N LEU A 99 -11.42 -11.65 -4.28
CA LEU A 99 -11.48 -10.47 -5.14
C LEU A 99 -12.77 -10.44 -5.99
N LYS A 100 -13.15 -11.59 -6.57
CA LYS A 100 -14.43 -11.71 -7.31
C LYS A 100 -15.63 -11.43 -6.41
N LYS A 101 -15.64 -11.95 -5.18
CA LYS A 101 -16.70 -11.72 -4.20
C LYS A 101 -16.81 -10.24 -3.81
N GLN A 102 -15.71 -9.50 -3.84
CA GLN A 102 -15.67 -8.06 -3.56
C GLN A 102 -15.93 -7.19 -4.78
N GLY A 103 -16.32 -7.80 -5.90
CA GLY A 103 -16.82 -7.11 -7.09
C GLY A 103 -15.75 -6.79 -8.13
N ILE A 104 -14.54 -7.38 -8.02
CA ILE A 104 -13.53 -7.24 -9.07
C ILE A 104 -13.88 -8.20 -10.22
N ASP A 105 -14.25 -7.61 -11.35
CA ASP A 105 -14.47 -8.33 -12.61
C ASP A 105 -13.14 -8.43 -13.38
N LEU A 106 -12.40 -9.49 -13.08
CA LEU A 106 -11.07 -9.75 -13.66
C LEU A 106 -11.13 -9.92 -15.17
N LYS A 107 -12.17 -10.58 -15.69
CA LYS A 107 -12.34 -10.80 -17.13
C LYS A 107 -12.59 -9.49 -17.86
N LYS A 108 -13.49 -8.66 -17.33
CA LYS A 108 -13.76 -7.33 -17.91
C LYS A 108 -12.56 -6.39 -17.82
N THR A 109 -11.75 -6.52 -16.77
CA THR A 109 -10.51 -5.75 -16.62
C THR A 109 -9.50 -6.15 -17.69
N GLU A 110 -9.25 -7.45 -17.86
CA GLU A 110 -8.36 -7.99 -18.89
C GLU A 110 -8.81 -7.58 -20.31
N GLU A 111 -10.09 -7.82 -20.66
CA GLU A 111 -10.54 -7.76 -22.05
C GLU A 111 -10.85 -6.34 -22.57
N ARG A 112 -11.09 -5.35 -21.69
CA ARG A 112 -11.82 -4.13 -22.12
C ARG A 112 -11.32 -2.79 -21.60
N TYR A 113 -10.90 -2.70 -20.35
CA TYR A 113 -10.64 -1.39 -19.72
C TYR A 113 -9.41 -1.34 -18.81
N GLY A 114 -8.72 -2.46 -18.61
CA GLY A 114 -7.52 -2.50 -17.80
C GLY A 114 -6.38 -1.75 -18.48
N ILE A 115 -5.53 -1.17 -17.65
CA ILE A 115 -4.31 -0.51 -18.08
C ILE A 115 -3.28 -1.60 -18.36
N VAL A 116 -2.73 -1.61 -19.57
CA VAL A 116 -1.60 -2.49 -19.90
C VAL A 116 -0.38 -2.00 -19.15
N TYR A 117 0.20 -2.88 -18.35
CA TYR A 117 1.38 -2.57 -17.59
C TYR A 117 2.64 -2.73 -18.45
N ASN A 118 3.41 -1.65 -18.48
CA ASN A 118 4.78 -1.62 -18.96
C ASN A 118 5.52 -0.47 -18.25
N HIS A 119 6.82 -0.33 -18.53
CA HIS A 119 7.65 0.71 -17.94
C HIS A 119 7.11 2.15 -18.18
N ALA A 120 6.52 2.42 -19.35
CA ALA A 120 5.95 3.75 -19.65
C ALA A 120 4.72 4.03 -18.77
N THR A 121 3.80 3.07 -18.65
CA THR A 121 2.64 3.16 -17.75
C THR A 121 3.08 3.37 -16.29
N ALA A 122 4.10 2.65 -15.82
CA ALA A 122 4.62 2.80 -14.47
C ALA A 122 5.18 4.22 -14.23
N ILE A 123 5.93 4.76 -15.19
CA ILE A 123 6.37 6.15 -15.14
C ILE A 123 5.16 7.07 -15.12
N GLU A 124 4.19 6.97 -16.03
CA GLU A 124 3.04 7.87 -16.09
C GLU A 124 2.21 7.88 -14.80
N LEU A 125 2.02 6.72 -14.17
CA LEU A 125 1.29 6.60 -12.90
C LEU A 125 1.96 7.38 -11.76
N PHE A 126 3.30 7.48 -11.75
CA PHE A 126 4.03 8.04 -10.61
C PHE A 126 4.90 9.27 -10.93
N SER A 127 5.14 9.62 -12.19
CA SER A 127 6.04 10.70 -12.61
C SER A 127 5.47 12.10 -12.38
N GLN A 128 4.16 12.20 -12.11
CA GLN A 128 3.47 13.46 -11.81
C GLN A 128 3.64 13.89 -10.35
N GLY A 129 4.89 13.96 -9.88
CA GLY A 129 5.23 14.46 -8.53
C GLY A 129 5.09 13.45 -7.40
N PHE A 130 4.94 12.15 -7.70
CA PHE A 130 4.97 11.08 -6.69
C PHE A 130 6.37 10.49 -6.52
N LEU A 131 7.03 10.13 -7.62
CA LEU A 131 8.42 9.66 -7.57
C LEU A 131 9.38 10.80 -7.26
N TYR A 132 10.41 10.50 -6.47
CA TYR A 132 11.48 11.42 -6.10
C TYR A 132 10.99 12.68 -5.37
N ASN A 133 9.72 12.72 -4.98
CA ASN A 133 9.17 13.78 -4.16
C ASN A 133 9.40 13.46 -2.68
N TYR A 134 10.59 13.78 -2.19
CA TYR A 134 10.98 13.54 -0.80
C TYR A 134 10.22 14.38 0.24
N ALA A 135 9.36 15.31 -0.21
CA ALA A 135 8.42 16.00 0.66
C ALA A 135 7.18 15.16 0.97
N ALA A 136 6.79 14.24 0.08
CA ALA A 136 5.59 13.40 0.23
C ALA A 136 5.72 12.42 1.40
N ASN A 137 4.59 12.16 2.06
CA ASN A 137 4.49 11.21 3.16
C ASN A 137 3.64 10.03 2.69
N TRP A 138 4.28 8.89 2.46
CA TRP A 138 3.64 7.67 2.00
C TRP A 138 3.09 6.87 3.16
N ILE A 139 1.80 6.56 3.11
CA ILE A 139 1.08 5.86 4.16
C ILE A 139 0.54 4.54 3.60
N THR A 140 0.84 3.43 4.28
CA THR A 140 0.33 2.09 3.93
C THR A 140 -0.13 1.35 5.18
N PHE A 141 -0.83 0.23 5.01
CA PHE A 141 -1.17 -0.69 6.07
C PHE A 141 -0.62 -2.08 5.74
N TYR A 142 0.46 -2.49 6.41
CA TYR A 142 1.14 -3.76 6.14
C TYR A 142 1.65 -3.88 4.69
N GLY A 143 2.20 -2.79 4.17
CA GLY A 143 2.49 -2.58 2.75
C GLY A 143 3.82 -3.14 2.25
N GLY A 144 4.33 -4.23 2.81
CA GLY A 144 5.54 -4.86 2.28
C GLY A 144 5.35 -5.29 0.82
N TYR A 145 4.29 -6.08 0.56
CA TYR A 145 3.94 -6.56 -0.79
C TYR A 145 3.55 -5.41 -1.73
N ASP A 146 2.80 -4.45 -1.21
CA ASP A 146 2.43 -3.22 -1.90
C ASP A 146 3.64 -2.52 -2.53
N PHE A 147 4.62 -2.13 -1.71
CA PHE A 147 5.83 -1.50 -2.20
C PHE A 147 6.66 -2.43 -3.08
N ALA A 148 6.66 -3.74 -2.79
CA ALA A 148 7.35 -4.71 -3.64
C ALA A 148 6.77 -4.74 -5.06
N TYR A 149 5.44 -4.71 -5.20
CA TYR A 149 4.81 -4.58 -6.50
C TYR A 149 5.12 -3.23 -7.14
N LEU A 150 5.01 -2.11 -6.42
CA LEU A 150 5.33 -0.80 -7.01
C LEU A 150 6.78 -0.70 -7.47
N ILE A 151 7.75 -1.23 -6.71
CA ILE A 151 9.14 -1.30 -7.15
C ILE A 151 9.28 -2.21 -8.38
N LYS A 152 8.61 -3.37 -8.39
CA LYS A 152 8.58 -4.26 -9.56
C LYS A 152 8.04 -3.54 -10.80
N LEU A 153 7.04 -2.66 -10.63
CA LEU A 153 6.53 -1.79 -11.70
C LEU A 153 7.61 -0.84 -12.24
N LEU A 154 8.32 -0.17 -11.33
CA LEU A 154 9.29 0.87 -11.66
C LEU A 154 10.60 0.34 -12.25
N ILE A 155 10.98 -0.91 -11.95
CA ILE A 155 12.22 -1.52 -12.45
C ILE A 155 12.00 -2.50 -13.61
N TYR A 156 10.79 -2.57 -14.16
CA TYR A 156 10.47 -3.45 -15.29
C TYR A 156 11.51 -3.35 -16.43
N PRO A 157 11.93 -4.47 -17.04
CA PRO A 157 11.47 -5.85 -16.85
C PRO A 157 12.22 -6.64 -15.76
N ASN A 158 13.02 -5.97 -14.92
CA ASN A 158 13.92 -6.66 -14.00
C ASN A 158 13.17 -7.37 -12.86
N PRO A 159 13.73 -8.49 -12.33
CA PRO A 159 13.27 -9.05 -11.06
C PRO A 159 13.56 -8.11 -9.90
N LEU A 160 12.80 -8.27 -8.80
CA LEU A 160 13.13 -7.60 -7.54
C LEU A 160 14.54 -7.97 -7.06
N PRO A 161 15.26 -7.05 -6.38
CA PRO A 161 16.63 -7.27 -5.94
C PRO A 161 16.80 -8.53 -5.09
N THR A 162 17.98 -9.15 -5.14
CA THR A 162 18.22 -10.40 -4.41
C THR A 162 18.30 -10.21 -2.90
N ASN A 163 18.71 -9.04 -2.40
CA ASN A 163 18.78 -8.77 -0.97
C ASN A 163 17.84 -7.64 -0.56
N LEU A 164 17.49 -7.64 0.73
CA LEU A 164 16.54 -6.70 1.33
C LEU A 164 17.10 -5.27 1.33
N GLU A 165 18.41 -5.11 1.47
CA GLU A 165 19.08 -3.80 1.51
C GLU A 165 18.96 -3.07 0.16
N ASP A 166 19.19 -3.75 -0.95
CA ASP A 166 19.01 -3.23 -2.31
C ASP A 166 17.54 -2.87 -2.55
N PHE A 167 16.61 -3.71 -2.11
CA PHE A 167 15.17 -3.42 -2.19
C PHE A 167 14.81 -2.16 -1.41
N THR A 168 15.26 -2.06 -0.16
CA THR A 168 15.01 -0.91 0.71
C THR A 168 15.63 0.36 0.13
N ARG A 169 16.80 0.25 -0.50
CA ARG A 169 17.44 1.36 -1.22
C ARG A 169 16.58 1.85 -2.38
N LEU A 170 15.98 0.94 -3.15
CA LEU A 170 15.06 1.32 -4.23
C LEU A 170 13.80 2.01 -3.67
N VAL A 171 13.20 1.48 -2.60
CA VAL A 171 12.06 2.13 -1.93
C VAL A 171 12.42 3.55 -1.53
N ASN A 172 13.55 3.73 -0.84
CA ASN A 172 14.03 5.06 -0.43
C ASN A 172 14.34 5.97 -1.61
N GLN A 173 14.91 5.42 -2.69
CA GLN A 173 15.25 6.18 -3.89
C GLN A 173 13.99 6.74 -4.57
N PHE A 174 12.98 5.90 -4.78
CA PHE A 174 11.75 6.27 -5.51
C PHE A 174 10.75 7.03 -4.65
N PHE A 175 10.58 6.65 -3.38
CA PHE A 175 9.49 7.15 -2.51
C PHE A 175 9.99 7.98 -1.32
N GLY A 176 11.30 8.02 -1.07
CA GLY A 176 11.90 8.71 0.06
C GLY A 176 11.83 7.94 1.37
N THR A 177 12.30 8.58 2.45
CA THR A 177 12.34 7.99 3.80
C THR A 177 11.05 8.23 4.59
N LYS A 178 10.12 9.02 4.07
CA LYS A 178 8.84 9.34 4.72
C LYS A 178 7.77 8.32 4.35
N VAL A 179 8.10 7.05 4.55
CA VAL A 179 7.19 5.91 4.41
C VAL A 179 6.76 5.47 5.80
N TYR A 180 5.45 5.37 6.02
CA TYR A 180 4.84 5.06 7.31
C TYR A 180 3.87 3.89 7.17
N ASP A 181 4.22 2.75 7.76
CA ASP A 181 3.35 1.58 7.83
C ASP A 181 2.51 1.63 9.12
N ILE A 182 1.20 1.79 8.98
CA ILE A 182 0.27 1.84 10.12
C ILE A 182 0.36 0.57 10.97
N LYS A 183 0.57 -0.60 10.34
CA LYS A 183 0.69 -1.88 11.05
C LYS A 183 1.93 -1.92 11.94
N HIS A 184 3.01 -1.26 11.52
CA HIS A 184 4.20 -1.07 12.34
C HIS A 184 3.93 -0.07 13.47
N MET A 185 3.42 1.12 13.14
CA MET A 185 3.17 2.21 14.10
C MET A 185 2.20 1.81 15.22
N MET A 186 1.14 1.07 14.89
CA MET A 186 0.11 0.69 15.86
C MET A 186 0.63 -0.24 16.97
N LYS A 187 1.81 -0.85 16.82
CA LYS A 187 2.47 -1.62 17.89
C LYS A 187 2.75 -0.77 19.14
N SER A 188 2.90 0.55 18.97
CA SER A 188 3.07 1.50 20.07
C SER A 188 1.75 2.13 20.54
N CYS A 189 0.61 1.68 20.02
CA CYS A 189 -0.71 2.22 20.35
C CYS A 189 -1.51 1.22 21.18
N GLU A 190 -1.83 1.58 22.41
CA GLU A 190 -2.66 0.75 23.27
C GLU A 190 -4.06 0.54 22.64
N GLY A 191 -4.48 -0.74 22.60
CA GLY A 191 -5.80 -1.16 22.12
C GLY A 191 -5.94 -1.34 20.61
N LEU A 192 -4.92 -1.01 19.79
CA LEU A 192 -4.99 -1.19 18.34
C LEU A 192 -4.42 -2.55 17.91
N VAL A 193 -5.30 -3.45 17.44
CA VAL A 193 -4.93 -4.79 16.96
C VAL A 193 -5.82 -5.26 15.81
N GLY A 194 -5.25 -6.07 14.91
CA GLY A 194 -5.98 -6.69 13.79
C GLY A 194 -5.65 -6.11 12.41
N GLY A 195 -6.46 -6.47 11.40
CA GLY A 195 -6.36 -5.94 10.04
C GLY A 195 -7.03 -4.57 9.88
N LEU A 196 -6.90 -3.99 8.68
CA LEU A 196 -7.33 -2.62 8.34
C LEU A 196 -8.75 -2.30 8.83
N GLU A 197 -9.73 -3.14 8.48
CA GLU A 197 -11.14 -3.01 8.90
C GLU A 197 -11.34 -3.00 10.42
N LYS A 198 -10.62 -3.87 11.15
CA LYS A 198 -10.74 -3.94 12.61
C LYS A 198 -10.13 -2.70 13.26
N VAL A 199 -8.98 -2.25 12.77
CA VAL A 199 -8.33 -1.02 13.25
C VAL A 199 -9.20 0.20 12.98
N GLY A 200 -9.82 0.28 11.78
CA GLY A 200 -10.80 1.31 11.46
C GLY A 200 -11.94 1.37 12.48
N LYS A 201 -12.57 0.22 12.76
CA LYS A 201 -13.64 0.13 13.78
C LYS A 201 -13.18 0.58 15.17
N LEU A 202 -11.99 0.17 15.61
CA LEU A 202 -11.43 0.55 16.91
C LEU A 202 -11.15 2.06 17.03
N LEU A 203 -10.87 2.73 15.91
CA LEU A 203 -10.66 4.18 15.85
C LEU A 203 -11.93 4.97 15.50
N GLY A 204 -13.07 4.29 15.33
CA GLY A 204 -14.33 4.92 14.91
C GLY A 204 -14.32 5.43 13.46
N VAL A 205 -13.42 4.90 12.63
CA VAL A 205 -13.35 5.16 11.18
C VAL A 205 -14.17 4.11 10.44
N LYS A 206 -15.03 4.55 9.52
CA LYS A 206 -15.82 3.67 8.66
C LYS A 206 -15.36 3.82 7.21
N ARG A 207 -15.50 2.76 6.43
CA ARG A 207 -15.34 2.80 4.98
C ARG A 207 -16.43 3.68 4.38
N GLU A 208 -16.03 4.73 3.68
CA GLU A 208 -16.95 5.75 3.14
C GLU A 208 -17.50 5.38 1.76
N VAL A 209 -16.68 4.78 0.92
CA VAL A 209 -16.99 4.46 -0.47
C VAL A 209 -16.25 3.21 -0.91
N GLY A 210 -16.84 2.43 -1.82
CA GLY A 210 -16.24 1.21 -2.37
C GLY A 210 -16.35 0.00 -1.44
N ASN A 211 -15.80 -1.13 -1.90
CA ASN A 211 -15.83 -2.40 -1.19
C ASN A 211 -14.51 -2.67 -0.48
N CYS A 212 -14.54 -3.53 0.54
CA CYS A 212 -13.33 -4.09 1.15
C CYS A 212 -12.58 -4.96 0.13
N HIS A 213 -11.24 -4.95 0.17
CA HIS A 213 -10.39 -5.57 -0.84
C HIS A 213 -10.61 -5.01 -2.25
N GLN A 214 -10.71 -3.68 -2.32
CA GLN A 214 -10.48 -2.93 -3.55
C GLN A 214 -9.51 -1.80 -3.24
N ALA A 215 -8.41 -1.74 -3.98
CA ALA A 215 -7.25 -0.94 -3.61
C ALA A 215 -7.59 0.55 -3.39
N GLY A 216 -8.46 1.15 -4.21
CA GLY A 216 -8.86 2.54 -4.04
C GLY A 216 -9.57 2.77 -2.70
N SER A 217 -10.55 1.92 -2.41
CA SER A 217 -11.33 1.98 -1.17
C SER A 217 -10.48 1.70 0.08
N ASP A 218 -9.58 0.72 0.00
CA ASP A 218 -8.66 0.37 1.08
C ASP A 218 -7.62 1.47 1.31
N SER A 219 -7.08 2.11 0.26
CA SER A 219 -6.20 3.28 0.40
C SER A 219 -6.87 4.47 1.11
N LEU A 220 -8.17 4.71 0.88
CA LEU A 220 -8.91 5.75 1.57
C LEU A 220 -9.12 5.41 3.05
N LEU A 221 -9.46 4.16 3.35
CA LEU A 221 -9.59 3.70 4.72
C LEU A 221 -8.26 3.81 5.47
N THR A 222 -7.14 3.45 4.81
CA THR A 222 -5.78 3.62 5.31
C THR A 222 -5.47 5.08 5.62
N MET A 223 -5.78 6.01 4.71
CA MET A 223 -5.64 7.46 4.94
C MET A 223 -6.41 7.92 6.20
N ASN A 224 -7.70 7.60 6.26
CA ASN A 224 -8.56 8.03 7.36
C ASN A 224 -8.13 7.44 8.71
N ILE A 225 -7.67 6.18 8.73
CA ILE A 225 -7.09 5.53 9.91
C ILE A 225 -5.83 6.26 10.34
N PHE A 226 -4.92 6.57 9.42
CA PHE A 226 -3.67 7.27 9.74
C PHE A 226 -3.93 8.63 10.37
N VAL A 227 -4.82 9.44 9.78
CA VAL A 227 -5.16 10.77 10.29
C VAL A 227 -5.72 10.68 11.72
N LYS A 228 -6.65 9.75 11.98
CA LYS A 228 -7.21 9.54 13.33
C LYS A 228 -6.18 9.00 14.32
N MET A 229 -5.36 8.05 13.89
CA MET A 229 -4.31 7.45 14.71
C MET A 229 -3.25 8.48 15.08
N TYR A 230 -2.80 9.29 14.12
CA TYR A 230 -1.83 10.36 14.33
C TYR A 230 -2.34 11.38 15.35
N ALA A 231 -3.57 11.86 15.17
CA ALA A 231 -4.19 12.82 16.08
C ALA A 231 -4.34 12.28 17.52
N LYS A 232 -4.61 10.98 17.67
CA LYS A 232 -4.85 10.34 18.97
C LYS A 232 -3.56 9.97 19.71
N TYR A 233 -2.55 9.44 19.02
CA TYR A 233 -1.39 8.82 19.67
C TYR A 233 -0.06 9.53 19.41
N PHE A 234 0.07 10.29 18.32
CA PHE A 234 1.38 10.71 17.80
C PHE A 234 1.59 12.21 17.65
N ARG A 235 0.59 13.04 17.97
CA ARG A 235 0.62 14.50 17.76
C ARG A 235 1.81 15.22 18.39
N SER A 236 2.36 14.70 19.49
CA SER A 236 3.51 15.29 20.20
C SER A 236 4.82 14.55 19.94
N LEU A 237 4.86 13.64 18.96
CA LEU A 237 6.00 12.79 18.68
C LEU A 237 6.58 13.11 17.29
N ASP A 238 7.91 13.08 17.21
CA ASP A 238 8.59 13.01 15.92
C ASP A 238 8.47 11.58 15.38
N ILE A 239 7.40 11.34 14.63
CA ILE A 239 7.15 10.02 14.06
C ILE A 239 8.15 9.66 12.96
N HIS A 240 8.79 10.64 12.33
CA HIS A 240 9.75 10.36 11.27
C HIS A 240 10.98 9.67 11.86
N ARG A 241 11.50 10.21 12.97
CA ARG A 241 12.65 9.61 13.66
C ARG A 241 12.41 8.17 14.11
N THR A 242 11.18 7.83 14.49
CA THR A 242 10.85 6.53 15.08
C THR A 242 10.35 5.52 14.05
N TYR A 243 9.57 5.96 13.05
CA TYR A 243 8.82 5.08 12.15
C TYR A 243 9.10 5.34 10.66
N GLY A 244 9.84 6.39 10.31
CA GLY A 244 10.13 6.73 8.92
C GLY A 244 10.96 5.64 8.24
N GLY A 245 10.48 5.15 7.09
CA GLY A 245 11.16 4.15 6.27
C GLY A 245 11.02 2.72 6.80
N ALA A 246 10.28 2.52 7.89
CA ALA A 246 10.05 1.21 8.49
C ALA A 246 8.81 0.54 7.87
N LEU A 247 9.04 -0.26 6.83
CA LEU A 247 8.04 -1.20 6.32
C LEU A 247 8.01 -2.47 7.18
N MET A 248 6.83 -3.06 7.34
CA MET A 248 6.71 -4.40 7.92
C MET A 248 7.19 -5.45 6.91
N ILE A 249 8.48 -5.80 7.01
CA ILE A 249 9.16 -6.88 6.28
C ILE A 249 9.82 -7.77 7.31
#